data_AF-A0A7J2ZF05-F1
#
_entry.id   AF-A0A7J2ZF05-F1
#
_cell.length_a   1.000
_cell.length_b   1.000
_cell.length_c   1.000
_cell.angle_alpha   90.00
_cell.angle_beta   90.00
_cell.angle_gamma   90.00
#
_symmetry.space_group_name_H-M   'P 1'
#
loop_
_entity.id
_entity.type
_entity.pdbx_description
1 polymer ?
#
loop_
_entity_poly.entity_id
_entity_poly.type
_entity_poly.pdbx_seq_one_letter_code
_entity_poly.pdbx_strand_id
1 'polypeptide(L)' 'MEKEEHFISKVRRQGSGLHIYFPTEMIKNPNFPLDEKDAVVIKLDPKKKTVIIKKVEWDELVGETATAD' A
#
# COMPACT_ATOMS: atom_id res chain seq x y z
N MET A 1 -9.68 13.58 16.21
CA MET A 1 -10.08 12.17 16.08
C MET A 1 -9.78 11.77 14.65
N GLU A 2 -8.67 11.07 14.41
CA GLU A 2 -8.38 10.48 13.09
C GLU A 2 -9.25 9.22 12.93
N LYS A 3 -9.91 9.07 11.77
CA LYS A 3 -10.74 7.90 11.45
C LYS A 3 -9.88 6.92 10.65
N GLU A 4 -9.71 5.70 11.17
CA GLU A 4 -9.17 4.56 10.40
C GLU A 4 -10.25 4.10 9.40
N GLU A 5 -9.94 4.08 8.10
CA GLU A 5 -10.84 3.59 7.05
C GLU A 5 -10.41 2.19 6.58
N HIS A 6 -11.37 1.28 6.45
CA HIS A 6 -11.14 -0.10 6.02
C HIS A 6 -11.77 -0.36 4.66
N PHE A 7 -10.99 -0.95 3.74
CA PHE A 7 -11.43 -1.29 2.38
C PHE A 7 -11.26 -2.77 2.09
N ILE A 8 -12.19 -3.34 1.31
CA ILE A 8 -12.08 -4.73 0.81
C ILE A 8 -11.52 -4.68 -0.60
N SER A 9 -10.36 -5.31 -0.80
CA SER A 9 -9.69 -5.41 -2.10
C SER A 9 -9.82 -6.82 -2.70
N LYS A 10 -9.83 -6.91 -4.03
CA LYS A 10 -9.77 -8.18 -4.75
C LYS A 10 -8.31 -8.53 -5.02
N VAL A 11 -7.95 -9.79 -4.80
CA VAL A 11 -6.63 -10.32 -5.17
C VAL A 11 -6.82 -11.25 -6.36
N ARG A 12 -6.03 -11.09 -7.43
CA ARG A 12 -5.98 -12.04 -8.54
C ARG A 12 -4.54 -12.41 -8.86
N ARG A 13 -4.34 -13.62 -9.33
CA ARG A 13 -3.07 -14.06 -9.91
C ARG A 13 -3.04 -13.63 -11.37
N GLN A 14 -2.00 -12.93 -11.78
CA GLN A 14 -1.78 -12.52 -13.18
C GLN A 14 -0.35 -12.92 -13.55
N GLY A 15 -0.21 -13.87 -14.48
CA GLY A 15 1.08 -14.49 -14.77
C GLY A 15 1.71 -15.17 -13.54
N SER A 16 2.98 -14.87 -13.28
CA SER A 16 3.71 -15.34 -12.08
C SER A 16 3.43 -14.49 -10.83
N GLY A 17 2.76 -13.33 -10.96
CA GLY A 17 2.53 -12.38 -9.87
C GLY A 17 1.14 -12.50 -9.20
N LEU A 18 1.07 -11.99 -7.97
CA LEU A 18 -0.18 -11.71 -7.26
C LEU A 18 -0.44 -10.21 -7.33
N HIS A 19 -1.62 -9.83 -7.80
CA HIS A 19 -2.05 -8.45 -7.98
C HIS A 19 -3.20 -8.15 -7.01
N ILE A 20 -3.03 -7.09 -6.21
CA ILE A 20 -4.03 -6.56 -5.29
C ILE A 20 -4.64 -5.33 -5.97
N TYR A 21 -5.95 -5.34 -6.21
CA TYR A 21 -6.63 -4.25 -6.89
C TYR A 21 -7.14 -3.23 -5.89
N PHE A 22 -6.63 -2.01 -5.93
CA PHE A 22 -7.16 -0.93 -5.11
C PHE A 22 -8.61 -0.59 -5.51
N PRO A 23 -9.56 -0.61 -4.56
CA PRO A 23 -10.93 -0.20 -4.85
C PRO A 23 -10.96 1.26 -5.31
N THR A 24 -11.87 1.57 -6.24
CA THR A 24 -12.03 2.94 -6.76
C THR A 24 -12.30 3.96 -5.65
N GLU A 25 -12.97 3.56 -4.58
CA GLU A 25 -13.25 4.39 -3.40
C GLU A 25 -11.96 4.81 -2.66
N MET A 26 -10.97 3.91 -2.60
CA MET A 26 -9.66 4.20 -2.01
C MET A 26 -8.87 5.17 -2.90
N ILE A 27 -8.86 4.95 -4.23
CA ILE A 27 -8.15 5.82 -5.19
C ILE A 27 -8.76 7.23 -5.21
N LYS A 28 -10.08 7.33 -5.06
CA LYS A 28 -10.80 8.61 -5.01
C LYS A 28 -10.79 9.27 -3.64
N ASN A 29 -10.16 8.66 -2.63
CA ASN A 29 -10.12 9.24 -1.29
C ASN A 29 -9.24 10.50 -1.33
N PRO A 30 -9.79 11.71 -1.11
CA PRO A 30 -9.00 12.94 -1.14
C PRO A 30 -7.95 12.99 -0.04
N ASN A 31 -8.11 12.20 1.04
CA ASN A 31 -7.13 12.08 2.12
C ASN A 31 -6.01 11.08 1.80
N PHE A 32 -6.15 10.29 0.74
CA PHE A 32 -5.16 9.31 0.30
C PHE A 32 -5.10 9.22 -1.23
N PRO A 33 -4.63 10.29 -1.92
CA PRO A 33 -4.49 10.27 -3.37
C PRO A 33 -3.37 9.31 -3.76
N LEU A 34 -3.74 8.23 -4.47
CA LEU A 34 -2.82 7.21 -4.96
C LEU A 34 -2.79 7.23 -6.50
N ASP A 35 -1.62 7.54 -7.05
CA ASP A 35 -1.32 7.53 -8.49
C ASP A 35 -0.52 6.26 -8.87
N GLU A 36 -0.50 5.91 -10.16
CA GLU A 36 0.23 4.72 -10.65
C GLU A 36 1.76 4.82 -10.46
N LYS A 37 2.28 6.04 -10.31
CA LYS A 37 3.71 6.31 -10.08
C LYS A 37 4.12 6.32 -8.61
N ASP A 38 3.16 6.32 -7.70
CA ASP A 38 3.44 6.39 -6.27
C ASP A 38 4.08 5.10 -5.77
N ALA A 39 5.09 5.25 -4.92
CA ALA A 39 5.60 4.14 -4.16
C ALA A 39 4.71 3.88 -2.94
N VAL A 40 4.48 2.61 -2.64
CA VAL A 40 3.74 2.19 -1.45
C VAL A 40 4.51 1.14 -0.68
N VAL A 41 4.51 1.27 0.64
CA VAL A 41 4.96 0.22 1.55
C VAL A 41 3.75 -0.59 1.97
N ILE A 42 3.83 -1.90 1.74
CA ILE A 42 2.81 -2.87 2.11
C ILE A 42 3.31 -3.64 3.33
N LYS A 43 2.62 -3.52 4.47
CA LYS A 43 2.92 -4.27 5.70
C LYS A 43 1.77 -5.21 6.03
N LEU A 44 2.09 -6.45 6.38
CA LEU A 44 1.11 -7.41 6.88
C LEU A 44 0.98 -7.26 8.40
N ASP A 45 -0.23 -7.06 8.90
CA ASP A 45 -0.55 -7.22 10.31
C ASP A 45 -1.17 -8.62 10.53
N PRO A 46 -0.37 -9.61 10.99
CA PRO A 46 -0.85 -10.97 11.16
C PRO A 46 -1.86 -11.12 12.30
N LYS A 47 -1.87 -10.20 13.28
CA LYS A 47 -2.82 -10.26 14.41
C LYS A 47 -4.21 -9.85 13.96
N LYS A 48 -4.30 -8.80 13.16
CA LYS A 48 -5.57 -8.30 12.59
C LYS A 48 -5.95 -9.01 11.29
N LYS A 49 -5.03 -9.80 10.69
CA LYS A 49 -5.18 -10.40 9.36
C LYS A 49 -5.48 -9.35 8.28
N THR A 50 -4.89 -8.17 8.43
CA THR A 50 -5.07 -7.03 7.53
C THR A 50 -3.76 -6.66 6.85
N VAL A 51 -3.86 -6.08 5.67
CA VAL A 51 -2.73 -5.47 4.98
C VAL A 51 -2.81 -3.96 5.20
N ILE A 52 -1.74 -3.37 5.68
CA ILE A 52 -1.58 -1.93 5.89
C ILE A 52 -0.77 -1.38 4.72
N ILE A 53 -1.27 -0.31 4.11
CA ILE A 53 -0.66 0.29 2.94
C ILE A 53 -0.41 1.75 3.25
N LYS A 54 0.85 2.16 3.09
CA LYS A 54 1.28 3.54 3.31
C LYS A 54 1.93 4.04 2.04
N LYS A 55 1.52 5.24 1.59
CA LYS A 55 2.23 5.99 0.56
C LYS A 55 3.57 6.45 1.14
N VAL A 56 4.63 6.34 0.35
CA VAL A 56 5.97 6.80 0.69
C VAL A 56 6.56 7.53 -0.51
N GLU A 57 7.49 8.44 -0.28
CA GLU A 57 8.29 8.97 -1.37
C GLU A 57 9.38 7.97 -1.76
N TRP A 58 9.73 7.91 -3.05
CA TRP A 58 10.78 7.01 -3.54
C TRP A 58 12.13 7.27 -2.83
N ASP A 59 12.42 8.52 -2.48
CA ASP A 59 13.63 8.90 -1.76
C ASP A 59 13.70 8.33 -0.33
N GLU A 60 12.55 8.13 0.34
CA GLU A 60 12.49 7.51 1.68
C GLU A 60 12.84 6.01 1.61
N LEU A 61 12.47 5.31 0.53
CA LEU A 61 12.77 3.89 0.33
C LEU A 61 14.26 3.64 0.08
N VAL A 62 14.94 4.56 -0.60
CA VAL A 62 16.37 4.44 -0.93
C VAL A 62 17.23 4.75 0.31
N GLY A 63 16.78 5.66 1.18
CA GLY A 63 17.47 6.04 2.41
C GLY A 63 17.65 4.91 3.44
N GLU A 64 16.73 3.94 3.50
CA GLU A 64 16.84 2.78 4.40
C GLU A 64 17.79 1.68 3.90
N THR A 65 18.29 1.78 2.66
CA THR A 65 19.28 0.85 2.08
C THR A 65 20.73 1.32 2.19
N ALA A 66 21.00 2.42 2.91
CA ALA A 66 22.36 2.80 3.25
C ALA A 66 22.89 1.90 4.39
N THR A 67 23.68 0.89 4.02
CA THR A 67 24.48 -0.01 4.87
C THR A 67 23.73 -1.07 5.70
N ALA A 68 23.36 -2.16 5.03
CA ALA A 68 23.46 -3.48 5.64
C ALA A 68 24.70 -4.18 5.05
N ASP A 69 25.88 -3.74 5.47
CA ASP A 69 27.17 -4.42 5.27
C ASP A 69 27.82 -4.63 6.64
#